data_AF-A0A956MCM7-F1
#
_entry.id   AF-A0A956MCM7-F1
#
_cell.length_a   1.000
_cell.length_b   1.000
_cell.length_c   1.000
_cell.angle_alpha   90.00
_cell.angle_beta   90.00
_cell.angle_gamma   90.00
#
_symmetry.space_group_name_H-M   'P 1'
#
loop_
_entity.id
_entity.type
_entity.pdbx_description
1 polymer ?
#
loop_
_entity_poly.entity_id
_entity_poly.type
_entity_poly.pdbx_seq_one_letter_code
_entity_poly.pdbx_strand_id
1 'polypeptide(L)'
;MYTKYWKITGWLLLAFWIICALLGVNHINAGLITSYGADISIPAWLYISLRSLDNPKRQPHVYNIFRRSPGITATILFFASTLTEVSQYFWPKGIFTGRFDYFDILAYAIGVGICYYFDKLLLGRSKQLTNKINQKVRAV
;
A
#
# COMPACT_ATOMS: atom_id res chain seq x y z
N MET A 1 -18.18 0.61 -6.99
CA MET A 1 -17.90 2.06 -7.17
C MET A 1 -16.48 2.43 -6.75
N TYR A 2 -15.95 1.99 -5.60
CA TYR A 2 -14.61 2.38 -5.15
C TYR A 2 -13.43 1.86 -5.99
N THR A 3 -13.63 0.81 -6.78
CA THR A 3 -12.59 0.20 -7.62
C THR A 3 -11.98 1.18 -8.63
N LYS A 4 -12.76 2.13 -9.15
CA LYS A 4 -12.25 3.15 -10.08
C LYS A 4 -11.26 4.09 -9.39
N TYR A 5 -11.56 4.53 -8.17
CA TYR A 5 -10.66 5.40 -7.40
C TYR A 5 -9.37 4.67 -7.02
N TRP A 6 -9.48 3.46 -6.49
CA TRP A 6 -8.31 2.63 -6.18
C TRP A 6 -7.44 2.32 -7.39
N LYS A 7 -8.06 2.10 -8.56
CA LYS A 7 -7.33 1.94 -9.82
C LYS A 7 -6.58 3.21 -10.20
N ILE A 8 -7.22 4.38 -10.15
CA ILE A 8 -6.57 5.67 -10.43
C ILE A 8 -5.42 5.91 -9.44
N THR A 9 -5.68 5.74 -8.14
CA THR A 9 -4.67 5.89 -7.09
C THR A 9 -3.49 4.93 -7.31
N GLY A 10 -3.76 3.67 -7.67
CA GLY A 10 -2.72 2.70 -7.99
C GLY A 10 -1.85 3.15 -9.17
N TRP A 11 -2.44 3.62 -10.25
CA TRP A 11 -1.68 4.16 -11.39
C TRP A 11 -0.89 5.43 -11.05
N LEU A 12 -1.47 6.32 -10.23
CA LEU A 12 -0.78 7.52 -9.77
C LEU A 12 0.42 7.19 -8.87
N LEU A 13 0.27 6.23 -7.95
CA LEU A 13 1.36 5.77 -7.10
C LEU A 13 2.47 5.10 -7.93
N LEU A 14 2.11 4.29 -8.92
CA LEU A 14 3.08 3.68 -9.83
C LEU A 14 3.83 4.75 -10.64
N ALA A 15 3.11 5.72 -11.20
CA ALA A 15 3.71 6.83 -11.94
C ALA A 15 4.64 7.67 -11.03
N PHE A 16 4.21 7.97 -9.81
CA PHE A 16 5.00 8.70 -8.83
C PHE A 16 6.26 7.93 -8.44
N TRP A 17 6.17 6.63 -8.22
CA TRP A 17 7.33 5.77 -7.98
C TRP A 17 8.32 5.80 -9.15
N ILE A 18 7.84 5.66 -10.40
CA ILE A 18 8.69 5.74 -11.60
C ILE A 18 9.40 7.10 -11.67
N ILE A 19 8.69 8.20 -11.38
CA ILE A 19 9.29 9.54 -11.34
C ILE A 19 10.39 9.60 -10.27
N CYS A 20 10.15 9.10 -9.06
CA CYS A 20 11.16 9.07 -8.00
C CYS A 20 12.39 8.25 -8.43
N ALA A 21 12.18 7.09 -9.05
CA ALA A 21 13.25 6.24 -9.57
C ALA A 21 14.06 6.95 -10.66
N LEU A 22 13.39 7.62 -11.61
CA LEU A 22 14.05 8.40 -12.66
C LEU A 22 14.85 9.57 -12.09
N LEU A 23 14.31 10.28 -11.11
CA LEU A 23 15.04 11.37 -10.45
C LEU A 23 16.29 10.83 -9.71
N GLY A 24 16.17 9.67 -9.05
CA GLY A 24 17.29 9.01 -8.38
C GLY A 24 18.41 8.58 -9.32
N VAL A 25 18.07 7.95 -10.45
CA VAL A 25 19.05 7.53 -11.49
C VAL A 25 19.72 8.74 -12.15
N ASN A 26 18.99 9.84 -12.33
CA ASN A 26 19.55 11.08 -12.87
C ASN A 26 20.28 11.95 -11.82
N HIS A 27 20.40 11.47 -10.57
CA HIS A 27 21.02 12.19 -9.46
C HIS A 27 20.43 13.60 -9.22
N ILE A 28 19.13 13.77 -9.49
CA ILE A 28 18.43 15.04 -9.28
C ILE A 28 17.95 15.09 -7.83
N ASN A 29 18.55 15.97 -7.02
CA ASN A 29 18.20 16.13 -5.60
C ASN A 29 16.91 16.95 -5.44
N ALA A 30 15.76 16.28 -5.50
CA ALA A 30 14.44 16.85 -5.20
C ALA A 30 14.08 16.79 -3.70
N GLY A 31 15.07 16.57 -2.83
CA GLY A 31 14.89 16.47 -1.38
C GLY A 31 13.99 15.30 -0.97
N LEU A 32 12.98 15.57 -0.15
CA LEU A 32 12.07 14.55 0.43
C LEU A 32 11.42 13.64 -0.62
N ILE A 33 11.12 14.16 -1.82
CA ILE A 33 10.48 13.38 -2.89
C ILE A 33 11.42 12.29 -3.40
N THR A 34 12.69 12.61 -3.56
CA THR A 34 13.69 11.64 -4.05
C THR A 34 14.19 10.72 -2.95
N SER A 35 14.24 11.21 -1.71
CA SER A 35 14.69 10.41 -0.57
C SER A 35 13.65 9.40 -0.10
N TYR A 36 12.37 9.78 -0.03
CA TYR A 36 11.33 8.96 0.61
C TYR A 36 10.10 8.70 -0.28
N GLY A 37 10.03 9.32 -1.45
CA GLY A 37 8.86 9.20 -2.32
C GLY A 37 8.65 7.76 -2.83
N ALA A 38 9.73 7.05 -3.12
CA ALA A 38 9.68 5.64 -3.47
C ALA A 38 9.18 4.79 -2.29
N ASP A 39 9.67 5.09 -1.08
CA ASP A 39 9.33 4.37 0.15
C ASP A 39 7.87 4.55 0.57
N ILE A 40 7.27 5.70 0.30
CA ILE A 40 5.83 5.87 0.51
C ILE A 40 5.04 5.12 -0.59
N SER A 41 5.47 5.24 -1.84
CA SER A 41 4.65 4.83 -2.98
C SER A 41 4.65 3.34 -3.26
N ILE A 42 5.78 2.64 -3.11
CA ILE A 42 5.88 1.20 -3.38
C ILE A 42 4.99 0.40 -2.41
N PRO A 43 5.09 0.54 -1.07
CA PRO A 43 4.29 -0.25 -0.15
C PRO A 43 2.80 0.09 -0.24
N ALA A 44 2.46 1.36 -0.48
CA ALA A 44 1.09 1.79 -0.73
C ALA A 44 0.51 1.15 -2.01
N TRP A 45 1.29 1.14 -3.09
CA TRP A 45 0.91 0.51 -4.35
C TRP A 45 0.76 -1.02 -4.22
N LEU A 46 1.71 -1.67 -3.53
CA LEU A 46 1.64 -3.10 -3.22
C LEU A 46 0.43 -3.44 -2.36
N TYR A 47 0.07 -2.59 -1.40
CA TYR A 47 -1.14 -2.78 -0.59
C TYR A 47 -2.39 -2.83 -1.46
N ILE A 48 -2.57 -1.86 -2.35
CA ILE A 48 -3.71 -1.80 -3.28
C ILE A 48 -3.77 -3.05 -4.15
N SER A 49 -2.60 -3.45 -4.68
CA SER A 49 -2.45 -4.62 -5.55
C SER A 49 -2.79 -5.93 -4.82
N LEU A 50 -2.19 -6.20 -3.66
CA LEU A 50 -2.43 -7.41 -2.87
C LEU A 50 -3.88 -7.52 -2.39
N ARG A 51 -4.53 -6.38 -2.10
CA ARG A 51 -5.94 -6.33 -1.71
C ARG A 51 -6.89 -6.46 -2.90
N SER A 52 -6.40 -6.40 -4.14
CA SER A 52 -7.23 -6.31 -5.36
C SER A 52 -8.25 -5.17 -5.33
N LEU A 53 -7.90 -4.03 -4.73
CA LEU A 53 -8.85 -2.92 -4.60
C LEU A 53 -9.17 -2.27 -5.95
N ASP A 54 -8.25 -2.37 -6.91
CA ASP A 54 -8.37 -1.89 -8.28
C ASP A 54 -9.17 -2.85 -9.19
N ASN A 55 -9.02 -4.18 -8.99
CA ASN A 55 -9.71 -5.19 -9.77
C ASN A 55 -10.01 -6.49 -9.00
N PRO A 56 -11.16 -6.58 -8.30
CA PRO A 56 -11.50 -7.71 -7.44
C PRO A 56 -11.80 -9.03 -8.18
N LYS A 57 -11.85 -9.03 -9.52
CA LYS A 57 -12.15 -10.21 -10.34
C LYS A 57 -10.91 -10.97 -10.81
N ARG A 58 -9.70 -10.41 -10.63
CA ARG A 58 -8.49 -10.87 -11.36
C ARG A 58 -7.50 -11.72 -10.56
N GLN A 59 -7.74 -12.03 -9.29
CA GLN A 59 -6.72 -12.68 -8.46
C GLN A 59 -6.90 -14.19 -8.23
N PRO A 60 -5.79 -14.95 -8.26
CA PRO A 60 -5.78 -16.37 -7.95
C PRO A 60 -6.05 -16.63 -6.46
N HIS A 61 -6.55 -17.82 -6.15
CA HIS A 61 -7.07 -18.19 -4.83
C HIS A 61 -6.07 -18.00 -3.67
N VAL A 62 -4.78 -18.08 -3.95
CA VAL A 62 -3.68 -17.90 -2.98
C VAL A 62 -3.64 -16.52 -2.34
N TYR A 63 -4.18 -15.48 -2.99
CA TYR A 63 -4.24 -14.12 -2.44
C TYR A 63 -5.48 -13.85 -1.57
N ASN A 64 -6.33 -14.85 -1.33
CA ASN A 64 -7.56 -14.68 -0.55
C ASN A 64 -7.30 -14.21 0.90
N ILE A 65 -6.17 -14.57 1.49
CA ILE A 65 -5.81 -14.15 2.86
C ILE A 65 -5.65 -12.63 2.92
N PHE A 66 -4.87 -12.07 2.00
CA PHE A 66 -4.64 -10.63 1.89
C PHE A 66 -5.94 -9.87 1.57
N ARG A 67 -6.76 -10.43 0.68
CA ARG A 67 -8.05 -9.86 0.29
C ARG A 67 -9.11 -9.87 1.40
N ARG A 68 -9.04 -10.76 2.38
CA ARG A 68 -10.04 -10.83 3.46
C ARG A 68 -9.74 -9.90 4.62
N SER A 69 -8.46 -9.72 4.97
CA SER A 69 -8.07 -8.93 6.14
C SER A 69 -7.18 -7.74 5.74
N PRO A 70 -7.71 -6.51 5.79
CA PRO A 70 -6.92 -5.29 5.61
C PRO A 70 -5.73 -5.22 6.57
N GLY A 71 -5.96 -5.64 7.83
CA GLY A 71 -4.94 -5.59 8.89
C GLY A 71 -3.76 -6.53 8.59
N ILE A 72 -4.03 -7.76 8.18
CA ILE A 72 -2.96 -8.72 7.85
C ILE A 72 -2.10 -8.21 6.70
N THR A 73 -2.72 -7.68 5.65
CA THR A 73 -1.97 -7.14 4.50
C THR A 73 -1.12 -5.93 4.89
N ALA A 74 -1.67 -5.00 5.68
CA ALA A 74 -0.92 -3.84 6.17
C ALA A 74 0.27 -4.27 7.04
N THR A 75 0.04 -5.20 7.97
CA THR A 75 1.08 -5.73 8.86
C THR A 75 2.18 -6.43 8.08
N ILE A 76 1.84 -7.35 7.17
CA ILE A 76 2.84 -8.09 6.38
C ILE A 76 3.67 -7.14 5.53
N LEU A 77 3.04 -6.16 4.85
CA LEU A 77 3.77 -5.19 4.04
C LEU A 77 4.68 -4.31 4.89
N PHE A 78 4.18 -3.78 5.99
CA PHE A 78 4.99 -2.95 6.88
C PHE A 78 6.19 -3.72 7.44
N PHE A 79 5.98 -4.95 7.91
CA PHE A 79 7.08 -5.79 8.41
C PHE A 79 8.04 -6.19 7.30
N ALA A 80 7.56 -6.52 6.10
CA ALA A 80 8.43 -6.84 4.97
C ALA A 80 9.34 -5.65 4.61
N SER A 81 8.76 -4.44 4.50
CA SER A 81 9.53 -3.21 4.22
C SER A 81 10.48 -2.83 5.37
N THR A 82 10.06 -3.01 6.63
CA THR A 82 10.93 -2.79 7.78
C THR A 82 12.08 -3.79 7.83
N LEU A 83 11.82 -5.06 7.50
CA LEU A 83 12.84 -6.11 7.46
C LEU A 83 13.87 -5.85 6.37
N THR A 84 13.46 -5.35 5.20
CA THR A 84 14.42 -4.95 4.17
C THR A 84 15.34 -3.84 4.68
N GLU A 85 14.81 -2.87 5.42
CA GLU A 85 15.61 -1.78 5.98
C GLU A 85 16.55 -2.24 7.10
N VAL A 86 16.03 -3.03 8.04
CA VAL A 86 16.84 -3.65 9.10
C VAL A 86 17.91 -4.57 8.53
N SER A 87 17.65 -5.23 7.40
CA SER A 87 18.65 -6.06 6.74
C SER A 87 19.85 -5.25 6.24
N GLN A 88 19.65 -4.01 5.81
CA GLN A 88 20.75 -3.11 5.40
C GLN A 88 21.60 -2.70 6.60
N TYR A 89 21.01 -2.60 7.80
CA TYR A 89 21.76 -2.31 9.03
C TYR A 89 22.72 -3.44 9.40
N PHE A 90 22.26 -4.69 9.39
CA PHE A 90 23.08 -5.84 9.77
C PHE A 90 23.95 -6.38 8.63
N TRP A 91 23.53 -6.18 7.38
CA TRP A 91 24.20 -6.70 6.19
C TRP A 91 24.26 -5.64 5.07
N PRO A 92 25.05 -4.56 5.24
CA PRO A 92 25.07 -3.41 4.31
C PRO A 92 25.63 -3.74 2.92
N LYS A 93 26.42 -4.81 2.78
CA LYS A 93 26.91 -5.34 1.49
C LYS A 93 26.11 -6.55 1.01
N GLY A 94 24.87 -6.66 1.46
CA GLY A 94 24.01 -7.82 1.24
C GLY A 94 23.26 -7.74 -0.06
N ILE A 95 22.16 -8.50 -0.13
CA ILE A 95 21.25 -8.51 -1.27
C ILE A 95 20.61 -7.12 -1.47
N PHE A 96 20.31 -6.44 -0.37
CA PHE A 96 19.82 -5.06 -0.36
C PHE A 96 20.96 -4.15 0.08
N THR A 97 21.60 -3.48 -0.87
CA THR A 97 22.64 -2.49 -0.59
C THR A 97 22.01 -1.15 -0.27
N GLY A 98 22.38 -0.57 0.86
CA GLY A 98 21.82 0.71 1.29
C GLY A 98 22.35 1.13 2.66
N ARG A 99 21.82 2.24 3.17
CA ARG A 99 22.15 2.78 4.48
C ARG A 99 20.85 2.83 5.28
N PHE A 100 20.90 2.25 6.47
CA PHE A 100 19.79 2.29 7.40
C PHE A 100 19.31 3.73 7.69
N ASP A 101 18.05 4.00 7.39
CA ASP A 101 17.34 5.25 7.70
C ASP A 101 16.02 5.00 8.44
N TYR A 102 15.87 5.64 9.60
CA TYR A 102 14.64 5.58 10.40
C TYR A 102 13.44 6.22 9.68
N PHE A 103 13.69 7.20 8.81
CA PHE A 103 12.64 7.88 8.07
C PHE A 103 12.00 7.01 6.99
N ASP A 104 12.71 5.99 6.50
CA ASP A 104 12.16 5.02 5.55
C ASP A 104 11.09 4.15 6.21
N ILE A 105 11.34 3.72 7.45
CA ILE A 105 10.33 3.00 8.25
C ILE A 105 9.08 3.87 8.47
N LEU A 106 9.27 5.17 8.73
CA LEU A 106 8.15 6.10 8.87
C LEU A 106 7.40 6.30 7.55
N ALA A 107 8.12 6.40 6.43
CA ALA A 107 7.55 6.48 5.08
C ALA A 107 6.69 5.24 4.76
N TYR A 108 7.18 4.03 5.09
CA TYR A 108 6.44 2.78 4.97
C TYR A 108 5.15 2.81 5.80
N ALA A 109 5.24 3.26 7.06
CA ALA A 109 4.10 3.38 7.95
C ALA A 109 3.04 4.35 7.41
N ILE A 110 3.47 5.50 6.87
CA ILE A 110 2.56 6.51 6.30
C ILE A 110 1.87 5.97 5.04
N GLY A 111 2.62 5.43 4.09
CA GLY A 111 2.08 4.92 2.83
C GLY A 111 1.04 3.80 3.05
N VAL A 112 1.44 2.76 3.79
CA VAL A 112 0.54 1.63 4.10
C VAL A 112 -0.60 2.08 5.02
N GLY A 113 -0.32 2.91 6.02
CA GLY A 113 -1.29 3.38 7.00
C GLY A 113 -2.43 4.18 6.37
N ILE A 114 -2.13 5.08 5.43
CA ILE A 114 -3.14 5.84 4.69
C ILE A 114 -4.03 4.88 3.89
N CYS A 115 -3.45 3.95 3.13
CA CYS A 115 -4.22 2.98 2.35
C CYS A 115 -5.11 2.10 3.24
N TYR A 116 -4.58 1.60 4.35
CA TYR A 116 -5.33 0.80 5.33
C TYR A 116 -6.48 1.58 5.95
N TYR A 117 -6.25 2.83 6.34
CA TYR A 117 -7.27 3.69 6.95
C TYR A 117 -8.45 3.91 5.99
N PHE A 118 -8.16 4.30 4.74
CA PHE A 118 -9.21 4.49 3.73
C PHE A 118 -9.92 3.19 3.36
N ASP A 119 -9.21 2.07 3.24
CA ASP A 119 -9.81 0.76 3.00
C ASP A 119 -10.80 0.40 4.12
N LYS A 120 -10.42 0.58 5.39
CA LYS A 120 -11.33 0.35 6.53
C LYS A 120 -12.55 1.27 6.54
N LEU A 121 -12.39 2.56 6.26
CA LEU A 121 -13.52 3.49 6.19
C LEU A 121 -14.53 3.07 5.12
N LEU A 122 -14.03 2.67 3.95
CA LEU A 122 -14.88 2.24 2.83
C LEU A 122 -15.57 0.89 3.11
N LEU A 123 -14.87 -0.06 3.74
CA LEU A 123 -15.44 -1.33 4.17
C LEU A 123 -16.55 -1.14 5.22
N GLY A 124 -16.34 -0.25 6.18
CA GLY A 124 -17.35 0.09 7.21
C GLY A 124 -18.63 0.66 6.59
N ARG A 125 -18.49 1.63 5.67
CA ARG A 125 -19.63 2.22 4.94
C ARG A 125 -20.40 1.19 4.13
N SER A 126 -19.69 0.27 3.47
CA SER A 126 -20.32 -0.79 2.67
C SER A 126 -21.21 -1.71 3.52
N LYS A 127 -20.71 -2.16 4.68
CA LYS A 127 -21.46 -3.03 5.60
C LYS A 127 -22.73 -2.35 6.13
N GLN A 128 -22.65 -1.07 6.48
CA GLN A 128 -23.81 -0.30 6.97
C GLN A 128 -24.91 -0.20 5.91
N LEU A 129 -24.55 0.06 4.65
CA LEU A 129 -25.52 0.17 3.56
C LEU A 129 -26.25 -1.16 3.31
N THR A 130 -25.52 -2.28 3.30
CA THR A 130 -26.10 -3.62 3.14
C THR A 130 -27.08 -3.94 4.27
N ASN A 131 -26.73 -3.62 5.52
CA ASN A 131 -27.61 -3.85 6.66
C ASN A 131 -28.91 -3.04 6.55
N LYS A 132 -28.83 -1.77 6.13
CA LYS A 132 -30.00 -0.90 5.93
C LYS A 132 -30.95 -1.42 4.85
N ILE A 133 -30.40 -1.94 3.74
CA ILE A 133 -31.20 -2.54 2.67
C ILE A 133 -31.90 -3.81 3.18
N ASN A 134 -31.18 -4.70 3.87
CA ASN A 134 -31.75 -5.93 4.39
C ASN A 134 -32.86 -5.68 5.42
N GLN A 135 -32.72 -4.64 6.26
CA GLN A 135 -33.78 -4.23 7.19
C GLN A 135 -35.03 -3.74 6.45
N LYS A 136 -34.86 -2.94 5.38
CA LYS A 136 -35.98 -2.43 4.58
C LYS A 136 -36.72 -3.56 3.85
N VAL A 137 -35.98 -4.54 3.30
CA VAL A 137 -36.58 -5.71 2.62
C VAL A 137 -37.38 -6.59 3.59
N ARG A 138 -36.95 -6.73 4.84
CA ARG A 138 -37.68 -7.51 5.85
C ARG A 138 -38.93 -6.80 6.40
N ALA A 139 -39.08 -5.51 6.15
CA ALA A 139 -40.21 -4.71 6.62
C ALA A 139 -41.36 -4.61 5.61
N VAL A 140 -41.20 -5.21 4.42
CA VAL A 140 -42.20 -5.32 3.34
C VAL A 140 -42.66 -6.76 3.28
#